data_AF-A0A4U1FBS4-F1
#
_entry.id   AF-A0A4U1FBS4-F1
#
_cell.length_a   1.000
_cell.length_b   1.000
_cell.length_c   1.000
_cell.angle_alpha   90.00
_cell.angle_beta   90.00
_cell.angle_gamma   90.00
#
_symmetry.space_group_name_H-M   'P 1'
#
loop_
_entity.id
_entity.type
_entity.pdbx_description
1 polymer ?
#
loop_
_entity_poly.entity_id
_entity_poly.type
_entity_poly.pdbx_seq_one_letter_code
_entity_poly.pdbx_strand_id
1 'polypeptide(L)'
;MLTSFCGALHVCFITPSFPVDTSNQFVLQLRPELQDALISIIDHYKWQKFVYIYDADRGLSVLQKVLDTAAEKNWQVTAVNILTTTEEGYRMLFQDLEKKKERLVVVDCESERLSAILGQ
;
A
#
# COMPACT_ATOMS: atom_id res chain seq x y z
N MET A 1 16.84 -12.75 -0.05
CA MET A 1 18.16 -13.34 -0.38
C MET A 1 19.30 -12.49 0.19
N LEU A 2 19.37 -11.18 -0.08
CA LEU A 2 20.44 -10.30 0.43
C LEU A 2 20.54 -10.24 1.97
N THR A 3 19.41 -10.09 2.67
CA THR A 3 19.38 -10.07 4.14
C THR A 3 19.95 -11.35 4.75
N SER A 4 19.74 -12.52 4.14
CA SER A 4 20.32 -13.78 4.62
C SER A 4 21.85 -13.81 4.51
N PHE A 5 22.43 -13.22 3.46
CA PHE A 5 23.88 -13.12 3.28
C PHE A 5 24.51 -12.19 4.32
N CYS A 6 23.89 -11.04 4.58
CA CYS A 6 24.35 -10.09 5.60
C CYS A 6 24.42 -10.75 6.98
N GLY A 7 23.43 -11.58 7.30
CA GLY A 7 23.40 -12.37 8.53
C GLY A 7 24.51 -13.44 8.57
N ALA A 8 24.70 -14.19 7.48
CA ALA A 8 25.70 -15.25 7.42
C ALA A 8 27.15 -14.73 7.44
N LEU A 9 27.41 -13.57 6.83
CA LEU A 9 28.75 -13.00 6.70
C LEU A 9 29.07 -11.93 7.74
N HIS A 10 28.13 -11.63 8.65
CA HIS A 10 28.25 -10.54 9.63
C HIS A 10 28.57 -9.18 9.00
N VAL A 11 27.98 -8.91 7.83
CA VAL A 11 28.16 -7.65 7.11
C VAL A 11 26.94 -6.77 7.33
N CYS A 12 27.15 -5.58 7.89
CA CYS A 12 26.10 -4.60 8.08
C CYS A 12 25.54 -4.12 6.73
N PHE A 13 24.22 -4.14 6.59
CA PHE A 13 23.49 -3.64 5.44
C PHE A 13 22.52 -2.55 5.89
N ILE A 14 22.72 -1.34 5.38
CA ILE A 14 21.88 -0.18 5.67
C ILE A 14 21.02 0.09 4.43
N THR A 15 19.70 0.20 4.60
CA THR A 15 18.80 0.38 3.46
C THR A 15 17.69 1.41 3.70
N PRO A 16 17.39 2.28 2.72
CA PRO A 16 16.21 3.15 2.72
C PRO A 16 14.98 2.51 2.08
N SER A 17 15.03 1.22 1.70
CA SER A 17 13.91 0.48 1.08
C SER A 17 12.74 0.25 2.04
N PHE A 18 11.67 -0.37 1.54
CA PHE A 18 10.51 -0.73 2.37
C PHE A 18 10.92 -1.61 3.55
N PRO A 19 10.30 -1.38 4.72
CA PRO A 19 10.55 -2.22 5.87
C PRO A 19 10.21 -3.67 5.58
N VAL A 20 11.06 -4.58 6.02
CA VAL A 20 10.83 -6.02 5.94
C VAL A 20 10.91 -6.62 7.33
N ASP A 21 9.97 -7.52 7.63
CA ASP A 21 10.02 -8.34 8.82
C ASP A 21 11.26 -9.24 8.77
N THR A 22 12.26 -8.90 9.58
CA THR A 22 13.49 -9.66 9.68
C THR A 22 14.04 -9.60 11.09
N SER A 23 14.46 -10.75 11.62
CA SER A 23 15.20 -10.86 12.87
C SER A 23 16.71 -10.64 12.69
N ASN A 24 17.16 -10.24 11.49
CA ASN A 24 18.58 -10.09 11.22
C ASN A 24 19.16 -8.79 11.82
N GLN A 25 19.95 -8.94 12.88
CA GLN A 25 20.67 -7.87 13.57
C GLN A 25 21.67 -7.06 12.70
N PHE A 26 22.07 -7.60 11.54
CA PHE A 26 22.97 -6.91 10.61
C PHE A 26 22.26 -6.03 9.58
N VAL A 27 20.94 -5.88 9.67
CA VAL A 27 20.16 -5.03 8.76
C VAL A 27 19.64 -3.80 9.51
N LEU A 28 20.04 -2.62 9.07
CA LEU A 28 19.55 -1.35 9.58
C LEU A 28 18.63 -0.72 8.53
N GLN A 29 17.34 -0.60 8.88
CA GLN A 29 16.30 -0.11 7.99
C GLN A 29 16.02 1.36 8.35
N LEU A 30 16.24 2.27 7.39
CA LEU A 30 16.11 3.71 7.62
C LEU A 30 14.67 4.20 7.43
N ARG A 31 13.86 3.46 6.67
CA ARG A 31 12.47 3.82 6.39
C ARG A 31 11.58 3.35 7.56
N PRO A 32 10.76 4.21 8.15
CA PRO A 32 9.76 3.79 9.13
C PRO A 32 8.63 2.99 8.48
N GLU A 33 7.89 2.25 9.30
CA GLU A 33 6.64 1.62 8.86
C GLU A 33 5.53 2.66 8.62
N LEU A 34 4.70 2.39 7.61
CA LEU A 34 3.61 3.29 7.19
C LEU A 34 2.22 2.81 7.63
N GLN A 35 2.07 1.50 7.82
CA GLN A 35 0.77 0.82 7.93
C GLN A 35 -0.12 1.38 9.06
N ASP A 36 0.42 1.55 10.26
CA ASP A 36 -0.35 2.06 11.40
C ASP A 36 -0.72 3.55 11.24
N ALA A 37 0.19 4.35 10.66
CA ALA A 37 -0.08 5.76 10.39
C ALA A 37 -1.20 5.92 9.36
N LEU A 38 -1.19 5.11 8.30
CA LEU A 38 -2.24 5.10 7.28
C LEU A 38 -3.60 4.71 7.88
N ILE A 39 -3.65 3.64 8.67
CA ILE A 39 -4.86 3.18 9.36
C ILE A 39 -5.39 4.27 10.29
N SER A 40 -4.51 4.94 11.05
CA SER A 40 -4.90 6.03 11.93
C SER A 40 -5.54 7.19 11.16
N ILE A 41 -5.08 7.49 9.94
CA ILE A 41 -5.67 8.54 9.09
C ILE A 41 -7.07 8.11 8.62
N ILE A 42 -7.21 6.89 8.12
CA ILE A 42 -8.50 6.33 7.67
C ILE A 42 -9.53 6.37 8.81
N ASP A 43 -9.11 5.98 10.02
CA ASP A 43 -9.93 5.98 11.22
C ASP A 43 -10.28 7.39 11.70
N HIS A 44 -9.30 8.31 11.70
CA HIS A 44 -9.50 9.72 12.07
C HIS A 44 -10.58 10.39 11.22
N TYR A 45 -10.57 10.14 9.90
CA TYR A 45 -11.58 10.65 8.98
C TYR A 45 -12.85 9.79 8.95
N LYS A 46 -12.94 8.73 9.75
CA LYS A 46 -14.11 7.85 9.88
C LYS A 46 -14.54 7.23 8.55
N TRP A 47 -13.59 6.86 7.72
CA TRP A 47 -13.88 6.21 6.45
C TRP A 47 -14.45 4.81 6.73
N GLN A 48 -15.59 4.49 6.11
CA GLN A 48 -16.24 3.18 6.21
C GLN A 48 -16.19 2.42 4.88
N LYS A 49 -16.00 3.14 3.78
CA LYS A 49 -15.97 2.59 2.43
C LYS A 49 -15.02 3.38 1.55
N PHE A 50 -14.05 2.71 0.94
CA PHE A 50 -13.03 3.35 0.13
C PHE A 50 -12.40 2.37 -0.86
N VAL A 51 -11.74 2.92 -1.88
CA VAL A 51 -10.92 2.17 -2.82
C VAL A 51 -9.46 2.23 -2.40
N TYR A 52 -8.76 1.11 -2.49
CA TYR A 52 -7.33 1.02 -2.25
C TYR A 52 -6.63 0.61 -3.54
N ILE A 53 -5.95 1.54 -4.20
CA ILE A 53 -5.15 1.26 -5.39
C ILE A 53 -3.74 0.92 -4.93
N TYR A 54 -3.27 -0.29 -5.27
CA TYR A 54 -1.96 -0.78 -4.83
C TYR A 54 -1.05 -1.16 -5.99
N ASP A 55 0.25 -1.08 -5.73
CA ASP A 55 1.31 -1.57 -6.61
C ASP A 55 1.94 -2.85 -6.03
N ALA A 56 1.76 -3.97 -6.74
CA ALA A 56 2.25 -5.26 -6.28
C ALA A 56 3.79 -5.32 -6.21
N ASP A 57 4.49 -4.49 -7.00
CA ASP A 57 5.96 -4.48 -7.03
C ASP A 57 6.57 -3.88 -5.74
N ARG A 58 5.79 -3.11 -4.97
CA ARG A 58 6.22 -2.52 -3.68
C ARG A 58 6.03 -3.46 -2.50
N GLY A 59 5.43 -4.63 -2.73
CA GLY A 59 5.01 -5.55 -1.68
C GLY A 59 3.61 -5.25 -1.16
N LEU A 60 3.01 -6.23 -0.49
CA LEU A 60 1.60 -6.22 -0.10
C LEU A 60 1.37 -6.06 1.40
N SER A 61 2.40 -5.84 2.21
CA SER A 61 2.29 -5.79 3.68
C SER A 61 1.31 -4.72 4.16
N VAL A 62 1.39 -3.52 3.58
CA VAL A 62 0.48 -2.41 3.93
C VAL A 62 -0.97 -2.75 3.55
N LEU A 63 -1.19 -3.28 2.33
CA LEU A 63 -2.51 -3.72 1.89
C LEU A 63 -3.08 -4.81 2.80
N GLN A 64 -2.28 -5.80 3.18
CA GLN A 64 -2.69 -6.88 4.09
C GLN A 64 -3.16 -6.31 5.42
N LYS A 65 -2.36 -5.43 6.05
CA LYS A 65 -2.72 -4.79 7.32
C LYS A 65 -4.01 -3.96 7.22
N VAL A 66 -4.23 -3.27 6.09
CA VAL A 66 -5.47 -2.53 5.82
C VAL A 66 -6.67 -3.47 5.68
N LEU A 67 -6.54 -4.59 4.98
CA LEU A 67 -7.61 -5.58 4.82
C LEU A 67 -7.95 -6.29 6.15
N ASP A 68 -6.95 -6.64 6.94
CA ASP A 68 -7.14 -7.21 8.28
C ASP A 68 -7.91 -6.25 9.18
N THR A 69 -7.48 -4.97 9.21
CA THR A 69 -8.16 -3.92 9.97
C THR A 69 -9.57 -3.65 9.44
N ALA A 70 -9.77 -3.73 8.13
CA ALA A 70 -11.09 -3.58 7.51
C ALA A 70 -12.05 -4.69 7.96
N ALA A 71 -11.56 -5.93 8.09
CA ALA A 71 -12.37 -7.03 8.61
C ALA A 71 -12.74 -6.80 10.08
N GLU A 72 -11.80 -6.35 10.91
CA GLU A 72 -12.06 -6.04 12.33
C GLU A 72 -13.05 -4.87 12.52
N LYS A 73 -12.91 -3.81 11.71
CA LYS A 73 -13.70 -2.58 11.82
C LYS A 73 -14.94 -2.54 10.91
N ASN A 74 -15.19 -3.60 10.15
CA ASN A 74 -16.26 -3.69 9.14
C ASN A 74 -16.18 -2.61 8.04
N TRP A 75 -14.97 -2.25 7.61
CA TRP A 75 -14.78 -1.35 6.47
C TRP A 75 -15.01 -2.08 5.14
N GLN A 76 -15.64 -1.40 4.18
CA GLN A 76 -15.80 -1.87 2.80
C GLN A 76 -14.64 -1.36 1.94
N VAL A 77 -13.64 -2.22 1.72
CA VAL A 77 -12.45 -1.87 0.94
C VAL A 77 -12.49 -2.56 -0.43
N THR A 78 -12.39 -1.79 -1.49
CA THR A 78 -12.21 -2.31 -2.85
C THR A 78 -10.75 -2.19 -3.24
N ALA A 79 -10.03 -3.31 -3.29
CA ALA A 79 -8.63 -3.33 -3.71
C ALA A 79 -8.49 -3.38 -5.24
N VAL A 80 -7.63 -2.53 -5.81
CA VAL A 80 -7.41 -2.39 -7.26
C VAL A 80 -5.91 -2.44 -7.53
N ASN A 81 -5.47 -3.35 -8.38
CA ASN A 81 -4.05 -3.48 -8.74
C ASN A 81 -3.71 -2.55 -9.90
N ILE A 82 -2.71 -1.69 -9.73
CA ILE A 82 -2.25 -0.75 -10.75
C ILE A 82 -1.70 -1.44 -12.01
N LEU A 83 -1.11 -2.62 -11.87
CA LEU A 83 -0.46 -3.34 -12.96
C LEU A 83 -1.43 -3.95 -13.96
N THR A 84 -2.63 -4.32 -13.49
CA THR A 84 -3.62 -5.05 -14.29
C THR A 84 -4.79 -4.18 -14.70
N THR A 85 -4.89 -2.97 -14.15
CA THR A 85 -6.00 -2.05 -14.43
C THR A 85 -5.66 -1.20 -15.65
N THR A 86 -6.49 -1.29 -16.69
CA THR A 86 -6.34 -0.45 -17.89
C THR A 86 -6.90 0.95 -17.67
N GLU A 87 -6.62 1.89 -18.59
CA GLU A 87 -7.19 3.24 -18.57
C GLU A 87 -8.71 3.22 -18.55
N GLU A 88 -9.34 2.36 -19.36
CA GLU A 88 -10.80 2.18 -19.35
C GLU A 88 -11.29 1.65 -18.00
N GLY A 89 -10.51 0.78 -17.35
CA GLY A 89 -10.78 0.28 -16.01
C GLY A 89 -10.82 1.39 -14.97
N TYR A 90 -9.84 2.30 -14.99
CA TYR A 90 -9.84 3.48 -14.12
C TYR A 90 -11.01 4.40 -14.40
N ARG A 91 -11.30 4.67 -15.68
CA ARG A 91 -12.43 5.52 -16.07
C ARG A 91 -13.76 4.95 -15.56
N MET A 92 -13.98 3.64 -15.70
CA MET A 92 -15.18 2.97 -15.18
C MET A 92 -15.23 3.02 -13.66
N LEU A 93 -14.10 2.75 -12.99
CA LEU A 93 -13.99 2.81 -11.53
C LEU A 93 -14.38 4.20 -11.00
N PHE A 94 -13.80 5.27 -11.56
CA PHE A 94 -14.09 6.64 -11.13
C PHE A 94 -15.52 7.07 -11.47
N GLN A 95 -16.08 6.65 -12.60
CA GLN A 95 -17.49 6.87 -12.92
C GLN A 95 -18.44 6.19 -11.92
N ASP A 96 -18.12 4.97 -11.49
CA ASP A 96 -18.93 4.25 -10.52
C ASP A 96 -18.82 4.84 -9.12
N LEU A 97 -17.63 5.29 -8.72
CA LEU A 97 -17.39 6.06 -7.52
C LEU A 97 -18.21 7.36 -7.50
N GLU A 98 -18.23 8.08 -8.63
CA GLU A 98 -19.01 9.31 -8.76
C GLU A 98 -20.52 9.05 -8.67
N LYS A 99 -21.04 8.02 -9.36
CA LYS A 99 -22.46 7.62 -9.27
C LYS A 99 -22.88 7.28 -7.84
N LYS A 100 -22.01 6.60 -7.09
CA LYS A 100 -22.24 6.21 -5.70
C LYS A 100 -21.99 7.35 -4.70
N LYS A 101 -21.47 8.50 -5.16
CA LYS A 101 -20.96 9.60 -4.32
C LYS A 101 -19.91 9.14 -3.30
N GLU A 102 -19.16 8.10 -3.65
CA GLU A 102 -18.06 7.54 -2.86
C GLU A 102 -16.76 8.06 -3.47
N ARG A 103 -16.06 8.97 -2.77
CA ARG A 103 -14.89 9.68 -3.35
C ARG A 103 -13.60 9.45 -2.56
N LEU A 104 -13.56 8.35 -1.81
CA LEU A 104 -12.47 8.03 -0.90
C LEU A 104 -11.56 7.00 -1.56
N VAL A 105 -10.34 7.42 -1.88
CA VAL A 105 -9.35 6.60 -2.59
C VAL A 105 -8.02 6.74 -1.87
N VAL A 106 -7.41 5.60 -1.55
CA VAL A 106 -6.01 5.49 -1.13
C VAL A 106 -5.21 5.06 -2.35
N VAL A 107 -4.10 5.74 -2.61
CA VAL A 107 -3.17 5.40 -3.70
C VAL A 107 -1.83 5.03 -3.10
N ASP A 108 -1.44 3.77 -3.27
CA ASP A 108 -0.23 3.17 -2.73
C ASP A 108 0.63 2.61 -3.86
N CYS A 109 1.32 3.51 -4.57
CA CYS A 109 2.15 3.19 -5.74
C CYS A 109 3.48 3.95 -5.74
N GLU A 110 4.37 3.59 -6.67
CA GLU A 110 5.55 4.42 -6.95
C GLU A 110 5.15 5.74 -7.62
N SER A 111 5.97 6.77 -7.43
CA SER A 111 5.73 8.12 -7.95
C SER A 111 5.57 8.16 -9.46
N GLU A 112 6.35 7.37 -10.17
CA GLU A 112 6.38 7.28 -11.63
C GLU A 112 5.03 6.80 -12.17
N ARG A 113 4.38 5.89 -11.45
CA ARG A 113 3.12 5.26 -11.84
C ARG A 113 1.90 6.06 -11.44
N LEU A 114 2.05 7.05 -10.55
CA LEU A 114 0.96 7.94 -10.15
C LEU A 114 0.35 8.68 -11.35
N SER A 115 1.18 9.02 -12.34
CA SER A 115 0.76 9.65 -13.59
C SER A 115 -0.28 8.83 -14.37
N ALA A 116 -0.21 7.50 -14.31
CA ALA A 116 -1.17 6.63 -14.98
C ALA A 116 -2.58 6.72 -14.37
N ILE A 117 -2.67 7.12 -13.09
CA ILE A 117 -3.94 7.33 -12.38
C ILE A 117 -4.41 8.77 -12.54
N LEU A 118 -3.52 9.75 -12.35
CA LEU A 118 -3.87 11.18 -12.35
C LEU A 118 -4.12 11.76 -13.75
N GLY A 119 -3.63 11.11 -14.80
CA GLY A 119 -3.85 11.52 -16.18
C GLY A 119 -5.23 11.17 -16.74
N GLN A 120 -6.08 10.48 -15.96
CA GLN A 120 -7.40 9.97 -16.35
C GLN A 120 -8.54 10.93 -15.99
#